data_AF-A0A951A832-F1
#
_entry.id   AF-A0A951A832-F1
#
_cell.length_a   1.000
_cell.length_b   1.000
_cell.length_c   1.000
_cell.angle_alpha   90.00
_cell.angle_beta   90.00
_cell.angle_gamma   90.00
#
_symmetry.space_group_name_H-M   'P 1'
#
loop_
_entity.id
_entity.type
_entity.pdbx_description
1 polymer ?
#
loop_
_entity_poly.entity_id
_entity_poly.type
_entity_poly.pdbx_seq_one_letter_code
_entity_poly.pdbx_strand_id
1 'polypeptide(L)'
;RHPLWEERLQEADGTSVLDRGLVLDHHHETLAVTAMDGEPDLILKMPSESYVPISLTLCISALFAGLISHWWWLAAAGTVIGIGVAIAWLWPLPEAGQREAPADV
;
A
#
# COMPACT_ATOMS: atom_id res chain seq x y z
N ARG A 1 -22.08 -16.80 5.00
CA ARG A 1 -22.92 -17.02 3.80
C ARG A 1 -21.98 -17.06 2.59
N HIS A 2 -22.21 -17.98 1.66
CA HIS A 2 -21.40 -18.12 0.43
C HIS A 2 -22.17 -17.55 -0.75
N PRO A 3 -21.46 -17.06 -1.79
CA PRO A 3 -22.12 -16.46 -2.93
C PRO A 3 -22.74 -17.49 -3.88
N LEU A 4 -23.94 -17.19 -4.38
CA LEU A 4 -24.77 -18.12 -5.17
C LEU A 4 -24.20 -18.48 -6.57
N TRP A 5 -23.19 -17.75 -7.05
CA TRP A 5 -22.56 -18.03 -8.34
C TRP A 5 -21.55 -19.18 -8.29
N GLU A 6 -21.00 -19.53 -7.12
CA GLU A 6 -20.02 -20.62 -6.97
C GLU A 6 -20.63 -21.98 -7.33
N GLU A 7 -21.89 -22.21 -6.94
CA GLU A 7 -22.63 -23.43 -7.28
C GLU A 7 -22.85 -23.60 -8.79
N ARG A 8 -22.90 -22.48 -9.54
CA ARG A 8 -23.09 -22.48 -10.99
C ARG A 8 -21.78 -22.76 -11.74
N LEU A 9 -20.67 -22.21 -11.26
CA LEU A 9 -19.40 -22.25 -11.97
C LEU A 9 -18.69 -23.60 -11.81
N GLN A 10 -18.86 -24.31 -10.69
CA GLN A 10 -18.19 -25.60 -10.40
C GLN A 10 -16.66 -25.56 -10.62
N GLU A 11 -16.05 -24.37 -10.53
CA GLU A 11 -14.68 -24.09 -10.96
C GLU A 11 -13.63 -24.29 -9.85
N ALA A 12 -14.03 -24.44 -8.57
CA ALA A 12 -13.10 -24.52 -7.46
C ALA A 12 -13.56 -25.49 -6.36
N ASP A 13 -12.60 -26.20 -5.74
CA ASP A 13 -12.80 -27.15 -4.63
C ASP A 13 -13.15 -26.48 -3.28
N GLY A 14 -13.27 -25.14 -3.22
CA GLY A 14 -13.49 -24.37 -2.00
C GLY A 14 -14.61 -23.34 -2.12
N THR A 15 -15.26 -23.00 -0.99
CA THR A 15 -16.33 -22.01 -0.93
C THR A 15 -15.89 -20.71 -0.25
N SER A 16 -16.21 -19.54 -0.82
CA SER A 16 -15.74 -18.25 -0.28
C SER A 16 -16.60 -17.78 0.89
N VAL A 17 -16.01 -17.57 2.07
CA VAL A 17 -16.72 -17.04 3.25
C VAL A 17 -16.55 -15.52 3.33
N LEU A 18 -17.60 -14.76 3.02
CA LEU A 18 -17.55 -13.29 3.03
C LEU A 18 -17.16 -12.69 4.40
N ASP A 19 -17.54 -13.32 5.51
CA ASP A 19 -17.20 -12.84 6.88
C ASP A 19 -15.75 -13.10 7.29
N ARG A 20 -15.01 -13.95 6.56
CA ARG A 20 -13.65 -14.37 6.94
C ARG A 20 -12.55 -13.63 6.16
N GLY A 21 -12.91 -12.85 5.14
CA GLY A 21 -11.95 -12.21 4.24
C GLY A 21 -11.11 -13.22 3.44
N LEU A 22 -10.26 -12.73 2.55
CA LEU A 22 -9.33 -13.58 1.80
C LEU A 22 -8.11 -13.93 2.67
N VAL A 23 -7.53 -15.12 2.47
CA VAL A 23 -6.34 -15.57 3.23
C VAL A 23 -5.18 -14.57 3.11
N LEU A 24 -5.05 -13.93 1.95
CA LEU A 24 -4.00 -12.95 1.64
C LEU A 24 -4.26 -11.54 2.21
N ASP A 25 -5.47 -11.26 2.72
CA ASP A 25 -5.85 -9.93 3.21
C ASP A 25 -5.10 -9.53 4.49
N HIS A 26 -4.75 -10.51 5.33
CA HIS A 26 -4.22 -10.28 6.68
C HIS A 26 -2.83 -9.64 6.73
N HIS A 27 -2.07 -9.66 5.62
CA HIS A 27 -0.67 -9.21 5.58
C HIS A 27 -0.38 -8.16 4.50
N HIS A 28 -1.41 -7.45 4.01
CA HIS A 28 -1.30 -6.57 2.84
C HIS A 28 -0.70 -7.37 1.66
N GLU A 29 -1.27 -8.53 1.37
CA GLU A 29 -0.80 -9.39 0.28
C GLU A 29 -1.89 -9.51 -0.78
N THR A 30 -1.48 -9.62 -2.04
CA THR A 30 -2.39 -9.73 -3.19
C THR A 30 -1.81 -10.70 -4.19
N LEU A 31 -2.68 -11.53 -4.77
CA LEU A 31 -2.31 -12.45 -5.82
C LEU A 31 -2.15 -11.68 -7.14
N ALA A 32 -0.98 -11.76 -7.76
CA ALA A 32 -0.79 -11.42 -9.15
C ALA A 32 -1.11 -12.64 -10.01
N VAL A 33 -1.79 -12.40 -11.12
CA VAL A 33 -2.14 -13.42 -12.11
C VAL A 33 -1.50 -13.11 -13.45
N THR A 34 -1.24 -14.15 -14.23
CA THR A 34 -0.75 -14.00 -15.60
C THR A 34 -1.82 -13.32 -16.46
N ALA A 35 -1.40 -12.41 -17.34
CA ALA A 35 -2.33 -11.65 -18.18
C ALA A 35 -3.00 -12.51 -19.26
N MET A 36 -2.38 -13.64 -19.63
CA MET A 36 -2.85 -14.52 -20.71
C MET A 36 -3.88 -15.53 -20.21
N ASP A 37 -3.56 -16.23 -19.11
CA ASP A 37 -4.34 -17.39 -18.66
C ASP A 37 -5.02 -17.16 -17.31
N GLY A 38 -4.73 -16.04 -16.64
CA GLY A 38 -5.31 -15.72 -15.33
C GLY A 38 -4.78 -16.60 -14.20
N GLU A 39 -3.72 -17.36 -14.45
CA GLU A 39 -3.12 -18.27 -13.46
C GLU A 39 -2.33 -17.49 -12.41
N PRO A 40 -2.37 -17.91 -11.13
CA PRO A 40 -1.54 -17.33 -10.08
C PRO A 40 -0.05 -17.38 -10.43
N ASP A 41 0.63 -16.24 -10.39
CA ASP A 41 2.07 -16.15 -10.70
C ASP A 41 2.85 -15.78 -9.43
N LEU A 42 2.45 -14.69 -8.76
CA LEU A 42 3.22 -14.09 -7.66
C LEU A 42 2.31 -13.62 -6.53
N ILE A 43 2.78 -13.72 -5.29
CA ILE A 43 2.19 -13.04 -4.15
C ILE A 43 2.89 -11.68 -3.99
N LEU A 44 2.16 -10.61 -4.32
CA LEU A 44 2.59 -9.23 -4.18
C LEU A 44 2.35 -8.74 -2.76
N LYS A 45 3.35 -8.09 -2.16
CA LYS A 45 3.18 -7.37 -0.91
C LYS A 45 2.80 -5.92 -1.20
N MET A 46 1.57 -5.56 -0.86
CA MET A 46 1.07 -4.20 -0.96
C MET A 46 1.79 -3.31 0.07
N PRO A 47 2.16 -2.08 -0.30
CA PRO A 47 2.84 -1.17 0.60
C PRO A 47 1.99 -0.94 1.86
N SER A 48 2.63 -1.03 3.03
CA SER A 48 1.99 -0.78 4.31
C SER A 48 1.69 0.71 4.50
N GLU A 49 0.80 1.02 5.43
CA GLU A 49 0.47 2.41 5.74
C GLU A 49 1.70 3.19 6.20
N SER A 50 1.84 4.42 5.68
CA SER A 50 2.90 5.35 6.03
C SER A 50 2.31 6.66 6.51
N TYR A 51 2.71 7.11 7.70
CA TYR A 51 2.31 8.40 8.26
C TYR A 51 3.16 9.58 7.76
N VAL A 52 4.20 9.29 6.98
CA VAL A 52 5.16 10.30 6.48
C VAL A 52 4.49 11.41 5.63
N PRO A 53 3.47 11.14 4.79
CA PRO A 53 2.73 12.18 4.07
C PRO A 53 2.03 13.19 4.98
N ILE A 54 1.56 12.76 6.16
CA ILE A 54 0.92 13.65 7.15
C ILE A 54 1.97 14.61 7.71
N SER A 55 3.15 14.11 8.06
CA SER A 55 4.27 14.95 8.51
C SER A 55 4.70 15.96 7.44
N LEU A 56 4.71 15.55 6.17
CA LEU A 56 5.01 16.45 5.05
C LEU A 56 3.98 17.58 4.93
N THR A 57 2.69 17.25 5.12
CA THR A 57 1.59 18.22 5.11
C THR A 57 1.80 19.29 6.18
N LEU A 58 2.16 18.90 7.40
CA LEU A 58 2.46 19.84 8.49
C LEU A 58 3.63 20.78 8.16
N CYS A 59 4.68 20.26 7.52
CA CYS A 59 5.83 21.07 7.09
C CYS A 59 5.44 22.11 6.04
N ILE A 60 4.62 21.71 5.05
CA ILE A 60 4.10 22.60 4.01
C ILE A 60 3.18 23.66 4.62
N SER A 61 2.30 23.28 5.55
CA SER A 61 1.46 24.22 6.28
C SER A 61 2.28 25.24 7.07
N ALA A 62 3.32 24.80 7.79
CA ALA A 62 4.22 25.67 8.54
C ALA A 62 4.98 26.64 7.61
N LEU A 63 5.44 26.16 6.45
CA LEU A 63 6.05 27.00 5.42
C LEU A 63 5.13 28.15 5.01
N PHE A 64 3.93 27.83 4.55
CA PHE A 64 3.00 28.86 4.07
C PHE A 64 2.47 29.76 5.18
N ALA A 65 2.21 29.23 6.37
CA ALA A 65 1.86 30.04 7.54
C ALA A 65 2.97 31.03 7.89
N GLY A 66 4.23 30.58 7.88
CA GLY A 66 5.40 31.43 8.07
C GLY A 66 5.52 32.53 7.03
N LEU A 67 5.30 32.22 5.74
CA LEU A 67 5.28 33.21 4.66
C LEU A 67 4.18 34.27 4.85
N ILE A 68 2.95 33.84 5.13
CA ILE A 68 1.79 34.74 5.33
C ILE A 68 2.04 35.69 6.50
N SER A 69 2.57 35.17 7.61
CA SER A 69 2.88 35.97 8.81
C SER A 69 4.22 36.70 8.73
N HIS A 70 4.95 36.63 7.61
CA HIS A 70 6.32 37.17 7.45
C HIS A 70 7.32 36.64 8.50
N TRP A 71 7.05 35.46 9.06
CA TRP A 71 7.90 34.81 10.05
C TRP A 71 8.90 33.89 9.35
N TRP A 72 9.99 34.50 8.86
CA TRP A 72 11.00 33.83 8.03
C TRP A 72 11.64 32.60 8.68
N TRP A 73 11.83 32.60 10.01
CA TRP A 73 12.36 31.45 10.74
C TRP A 73 11.44 30.23 10.66
N LEU A 74 10.13 30.43 10.79
CA LEU A 74 9.14 29.36 10.68
C LEU A 74 9.10 28.80 9.25
N ALA A 75 9.13 29.70 8.26
CA ALA A 75 9.17 29.31 6.85
C ALA A 75 10.43 28.50 6.49
N ALA A 76 11.60 28.95 6.95
CA ALA A 76 12.86 28.26 6.74
C ALA A 76 12.87 26.87 7.41
N ALA A 77 12.42 26.79 8.67
CA ALA A 77 12.33 25.53 9.39
C ALA A 77 11.37 24.54 8.69
N GLY A 78 10.16 24.99 8.32
CA GLY A 78 9.19 24.16 7.60
C GLY A 78 9.72 23.65 6.26
N THR A 79 10.49 24.47 5.54
CA THR A 79 11.15 24.07 4.29
C THR A 79 12.21 22.99 4.51
N VAL A 80 13.15 23.24 5.43
CA VAL A 80 14.29 22.33 5.68
C VAL A 80 13.79 20.97 6.20
N ILE A 81 12.88 20.99 7.17
CA ILE A 81 12.29 19.76 7.71
C ILE A 81 11.46 19.06 6.63
N GLY A 82 10.65 19.80 5.87
CA GLY A 82 9.85 19.25 4.77
C GLY A 82 10.68 18.54 3.70
N ILE A 83 11.83 19.11 3.31
CA ILE A 83 12.78 18.46 2.40
C ILE A 83 13.31 17.16 3.00
N GLY A 84 13.71 17.17 4.28
CA GLY A 84 14.18 15.97 4.97
C GLY A 84 13.12 14.86 5.01
N VAL A 85 11.87 15.21 5.31
CA VAL A 85 10.72 14.29 5.30
C VAL A 85 10.46 13.74 3.90
N ALA A 86 10.51 14.58 2.86
CA ALA A 86 10.32 14.14 1.48
C ALA A 86 11.42 13.18 1.02
N ILE A 87 12.68 13.47 1.37
CA ILE A 87 13.81 12.57 1.08
C ILE A 87 13.60 11.23 1.79
N ALA A 88 13.28 11.25 3.08
CA ALA A 88 13.05 10.03 3.85
C ALA A 88 11.87 9.21 3.30
N TRP A 89 10.82 9.87 2.80
CA TRP A 89 9.65 9.20 2.26
C TRP A 89 9.90 8.57 0.88
N LEU A 90 10.58 9.31 0.00
CA LEU A 90 10.85 8.89 -1.37
C LEU A 90 12.09 8.00 -1.48
N TRP A 91 12.78 7.77 -0.37
CA TRP A 91 13.92 6.86 -0.35
C TRP A 91 13.45 5.44 -0.68
N PRO A 92 14.04 4.77 -1.69
CA PRO A 92 13.61 3.43 -2.07
C PRO A 92 13.92 2.44 -0.95
N LEU A 93 12.88 1.76 -0.44
CA LEU A 93 13.06 0.61 0.45
C LEU A 93 13.33 -0.64 -0.42
N PRO A 94 14.37 -1.44 -0.12
CA PRO A 94 14.73 -2.61 -0.93
C PRO A 94 13.77 -3.81 -0.92
N GLU A 95 12.61 -3.77 -0.24
CA GLU A 95 11.88 -5.01 0.03
C GLU A 95 10.38 -4.91 -0.25
N ALA A 96 10.01 -5.11 -1.51
CA ALA A 96 8.78 -5.83 -1.82
C ALA A 96 9.20 -7.25 -2.22
N GLY A 97 9.47 -8.10 -1.23
CA GLY A 97 9.81 -9.50 -1.46
C GLY A 97 8.65 -10.21 -2.14
N GLN A 98 8.71 -10.29 -3.47
CA GLN A 98 7.78 -11.10 -4.26
C GLN A 98 8.06 -12.56 -3.91
N ARG A 99 7.02 -13.25 -3.45
CA ARG A 99 7.09 -14.70 -3.28
C ARG A 99 6.39 -15.33 -4.47
N GLU A 100 7.07 -16.27 -5.11
CA GLU A 100 6.44 -17.12 -6.11
C GLU A 100 5.25 -17.81 -5.45
N ALA A 101 4.10 -17.78 -6.11
CA ALA A 101 2.95 -18.52 -5.60
C ALA A 101 3.35 -20.01 -5.56
N PRO A 102 2.97 -20.77 -4.51
CA PRO A 102 3.28 -22.19 -4.48
C PRO A 102 2.72 -22.87 -5.73
N ALA A 103 3.58 -23.45 -6.55
CA ALA A 103 3.18 -24.32 -7.63
C ALA A 103 2.81 -25.68 -7.04
N ASP A 104 1.52 -25.96 -6.86
CA ASP A 104 0.97 -27.30 -6.65
C ASP A 104 0.66 -27.92 -8.03
N VAL A 105 1.31 -29.02 -8.47
CA VAL A 105 1.19 -30.44 -8.06
C VAL A 105 -0.22 -30.99 -8.17
#